data_AF-A0A8I1ZIX7-F1
#
_entry.id   AF-A0A8I1ZIX7-F1
#
_cell.length_a   1.000
_cell.length_b   1.000
_cell.length_c   1.000
_cell.angle_alpha   90.00
_cell.angle_beta   90.00
_cell.angle_gamma   90.00
#
_symmetry.space_group_name_H-M   'P 1'
#
loop_
_entity.id
_entity.type
_entity.pdbx_description
1 polymer ?
#
loop_
_entity_poly.entity_id
_entity_poly.type
_entity_poly.pdbx_seq_one_letter_code
_entity_poly.pdbx_strand_id
1 'polypeptide(L)'
;MDAGLLEKDPHLSKGCRSCHKGDEAGATKEEAHAGMVKRPSDDLKMCAACHKKAAANYGKALHYTSLGQRHGVLPRFSKEEVKTFDSKVFEQSCRSCHASCGSCHVKSPAVSGISLGLIQGHKFIKKNEGKTCAFCHGGRVYPEYTGEYGGSTDIHYQKGMMCVDCHKKEEMHGDGTRYLTKQDVKDRPKCTNCHKAIKSDTLRTRLAHDAHKGKVSCYGCHAAGQYRNCYTCHKGEAKEAKPGFILGKNPRNPKEVTTLRLIPTVRDTFVHAGIKQEHFDRLPNYWDTPAHTIKKRTDRTRSCDICHTERKDFLTRGTLLKDGSRANQGLIHVPKPITH
;
A
#
# COMPACT_ATOMS: atom_id res chain seq x y z
N MET A 1 10.92 -32.70 -7.25
CA MET A 1 9.66 -32.00 -7.56
C MET A 1 8.56 -33.04 -7.60
N ASP A 2 7.34 -32.74 -7.17
CA ASP A 2 6.25 -33.73 -7.13
C ASP A 2 5.85 -34.15 -8.55
N ALA A 3 5.98 -35.45 -8.86
CA ALA A 3 5.65 -36.01 -10.19
C ALA A 3 4.18 -35.76 -10.56
N GLY A 4 3.28 -35.79 -9.58
CA GLY A 4 1.85 -35.53 -9.81
C GLY A 4 1.54 -34.06 -10.14
N LEU A 5 2.43 -33.12 -9.82
CA LEU A 5 2.29 -31.71 -10.18
C LEU A 5 2.70 -31.47 -11.65
N LEU A 6 3.76 -32.14 -12.12
CA LEU A 6 4.26 -32.02 -13.49
C LEU A 6 3.22 -32.47 -14.52
N GLU A 7 2.47 -33.52 -14.22
CA GLU A 7 1.46 -34.08 -15.13
C GLU A 7 0.16 -33.25 -15.18
N LYS A 8 -0.18 -32.53 -14.11
CA LYS A 8 -1.51 -31.92 -13.94
C LYS A 8 -1.55 -30.41 -14.09
N ASP A 9 -0.44 -29.69 -13.93
CA ASP A 9 -0.41 -28.23 -14.05
C ASP A 9 -0.07 -27.82 -15.51
N PRO A 10 -0.98 -27.12 -16.23
CA PRO A 10 -0.73 -26.68 -17.61
C PRO A 10 0.53 -25.83 -17.77
N HIS A 11 0.97 -25.12 -16.73
CA HIS A 11 2.18 -24.30 -16.77
C HIS A 11 3.47 -25.13 -16.86
N LEU A 12 3.42 -26.41 -16.46
CA LEU A 12 4.56 -27.32 -16.43
C LEU A 12 4.59 -28.28 -17.63
N SER A 13 3.54 -28.28 -18.46
CA SER A 13 3.38 -29.16 -19.62
C SER A 13 4.50 -29.07 -20.66
N LYS A 14 5.22 -27.94 -20.74
CA LYS A 14 6.32 -27.71 -21.69
C LYS A 14 7.70 -27.94 -21.08
N GLY A 15 7.77 -28.52 -19.88
CA GLY A 15 9.01 -28.73 -19.15
C GLY A 15 9.64 -27.45 -18.61
N CYS A 16 10.68 -27.61 -17.77
CA CYS A 16 11.32 -26.53 -17.02
C CYS A 16 11.98 -25.49 -17.94
N ARG A 17 12.68 -25.96 -18.99
CA ARG A 17 13.48 -25.13 -19.90
C ARG A 17 12.65 -24.12 -20.68
N SER A 18 11.37 -24.43 -20.94
CA SER A 18 10.46 -23.50 -21.62
C SER A 18 10.43 -22.12 -20.95
N CYS A 19 10.44 -22.10 -19.62
CA CYS A 19 10.50 -20.89 -18.81
C CYS A 19 11.92 -20.55 -18.37
N HIS A 20 12.61 -21.51 -17.78
CA HIS A 20 13.85 -21.28 -17.07
C HIS A 20 15.10 -21.33 -17.95
N LYS A 21 15.01 -21.73 -19.23
CA LYS A 21 16.18 -22.01 -20.07
C LYS A 21 17.09 -23.07 -19.39
N GLY A 22 18.39 -23.05 -19.67
CA GLY A 22 19.31 -24.09 -19.25
C GLY A 22 19.60 -25.10 -20.35
N ASP A 23 20.41 -26.10 -19.99
CA ASP A 23 20.83 -27.19 -20.87
C ASP A 23 20.24 -28.51 -20.36
N GLU A 24 19.31 -29.11 -21.11
CA GLU A 24 18.70 -30.38 -20.71
C GLU A 24 19.66 -31.58 -20.86
N ALA A 25 20.77 -31.41 -21.59
CA ALA A 25 21.77 -32.45 -21.80
C ALA A 25 22.86 -32.48 -20.70
N GLY A 26 22.86 -31.49 -19.79
CA GLY A 26 23.83 -31.42 -18.69
C GLY A 26 23.70 -32.62 -17.75
N ALA A 27 24.80 -33.34 -17.52
CA ALA A 27 24.82 -34.52 -16.65
C ALA A 27 24.85 -34.14 -15.16
N THR A 28 25.37 -32.95 -14.85
CA THR A 28 25.39 -32.37 -13.51
C THR A 28 24.37 -31.25 -13.36
N LYS A 29 24.04 -30.90 -12.11
CA LYS A 29 23.15 -29.78 -11.80
C LYS A 29 23.73 -28.46 -12.33
N GLU A 30 25.04 -28.30 -12.25
CA GLU A 30 25.76 -27.11 -12.69
C GLU A 30 25.68 -26.96 -14.20
N GLU A 31 25.94 -28.03 -14.95
CA GLU A 31 25.79 -28.07 -16.41
C GLU A 31 24.33 -27.83 -16.82
N ALA A 32 23.38 -28.50 -16.17
CA ALA A 32 21.96 -28.37 -16.52
C ALA A 32 21.42 -26.95 -16.27
N HIS A 33 21.96 -26.26 -15.27
CA HIS A 33 21.61 -24.88 -14.95
C HIS A 33 22.49 -23.83 -15.64
N ALA A 34 23.43 -24.23 -16.50
CA ALA A 34 24.22 -23.28 -17.27
C ALA A 34 23.29 -22.41 -18.14
N GLY A 35 23.32 -21.08 -17.91
CA GLY A 35 22.43 -20.14 -18.60
C GLY A 35 20.96 -20.15 -18.11
N MET A 36 20.66 -20.80 -16.99
CA MET A 36 19.30 -20.82 -16.43
C MET A 36 18.85 -19.44 -15.92
N VAL A 37 17.68 -19.01 -16.38
CA VAL A 37 16.95 -17.86 -15.89
C VAL A 37 16.27 -18.20 -14.56
N LYS A 38 16.80 -17.65 -13.46
CA LYS A 38 16.30 -17.88 -12.09
C LYS A 38 14.89 -17.33 -11.86
N ARG A 39 14.50 -16.25 -12.54
CA ARG A 39 13.21 -15.54 -12.36
C ARG A 39 12.54 -15.25 -13.71
N PRO A 40 12.02 -16.27 -14.40
CA PRO A 40 11.50 -16.10 -15.76
C PRO A 40 10.26 -15.19 -15.82
N SER A 41 9.48 -15.09 -14.75
CA SER A 41 8.29 -14.24 -14.72
C SER A 41 8.59 -12.73 -14.76
N ASP A 42 9.83 -12.33 -14.49
CA ASP A 42 10.23 -10.91 -14.55
C ASP A 42 10.18 -10.38 -15.99
N ASP A 43 10.27 -11.25 -17.00
CA ASP A 43 9.86 -10.94 -18.37
C ASP A 43 8.38 -11.30 -18.58
N LEU A 44 7.54 -10.26 -18.71
CA LEU A 44 6.10 -10.44 -18.94
C LEU A 44 5.79 -11.21 -20.23
N LYS A 45 6.70 -11.24 -21.21
CA LYS A 45 6.51 -12.01 -22.46
C LYS A 45 6.35 -13.49 -22.19
N MET A 46 6.98 -14.01 -21.13
CA MET A 46 6.89 -15.41 -20.73
C MET A 46 5.44 -15.81 -20.41
N CYS A 47 4.75 -14.98 -19.64
CA CYS A 47 3.34 -15.21 -19.31
C CYS A 47 2.43 -14.77 -20.46
N ALA A 48 2.81 -13.75 -21.24
CA ALA A 48 2.01 -13.22 -22.33
C ALA A 48 1.78 -14.24 -23.46
N ALA A 49 2.64 -15.24 -23.62
CA ALA A 49 2.46 -16.31 -24.60
C ALA A 49 1.07 -16.97 -24.50
N CYS A 50 0.58 -17.18 -23.27
CA CYS A 50 -0.75 -17.76 -23.00
C CYS A 50 -1.72 -16.74 -22.39
N HIS A 51 -1.23 -15.75 -21.64
CA HIS A 51 -2.03 -14.77 -20.89
C HIS A 51 -1.90 -13.34 -21.45
N LYS A 52 -2.01 -13.18 -22.77
CA LYS A 52 -1.80 -11.92 -23.51
C LYS A 52 -2.45 -10.70 -22.85
N LYS A 53 -3.76 -10.76 -22.57
CA LYS A 53 -4.52 -9.63 -21.99
C LYS A 53 -4.05 -9.28 -20.58
N ALA A 54 -3.85 -10.29 -19.72
CA ALA A 54 -3.42 -10.07 -18.35
C ALA A 54 -2.01 -9.47 -18.30
N ALA A 55 -1.07 -9.99 -19.10
CA ALA A 55 0.29 -9.47 -19.18
C ALA A 55 0.32 -8.02 -19.71
N ALA A 56 -0.45 -7.72 -20.76
CA ALA A 56 -0.55 -6.38 -21.34
C ALA A 56 -1.12 -5.35 -20.35
N ASN A 57 -2.16 -5.74 -19.60
CA ASN A 57 -2.72 -4.89 -18.56
C ASN A 57 -1.75 -4.71 -17.38
N TYR A 58 -1.12 -5.80 -16.94
CA TYR A 58 -0.25 -5.78 -15.76
C TYR A 58 0.99 -4.92 -16.00
N GLY A 59 1.54 -4.91 -17.22
CA GLY A 59 2.62 -4.01 -17.60
C GLY A 59 2.31 -2.52 -17.41
N LYS A 60 1.03 -2.15 -17.28
CA LYS A 60 0.57 -0.77 -17.00
C LYS A 60 0.12 -0.58 -15.55
N ALA A 61 -0.06 -1.65 -14.79
CA ALA A 61 -0.55 -1.60 -13.41
C ALA A 61 0.46 -0.95 -12.46
N LEU A 62 -0.03 -0.36 -11.37
CA LEU A 62 0.83 0.31 -10.37
C LEU A 62 1.75 -0.66 -9.63
N HIS A 63 1.36 -1.94 -9.47
CA HIS A 63 2.20 -2.97 -8.86
C HIS A 63 3.42 -3.34 -9.72
N TYR A 64 3.31 -3.19 -11.05
CA TYR A 64 4.43 -3.40 -11.97
C TYR A 64 5.24 -2.11 -12.17
N THR A 65 4.58 -0.97 -12.33
CA THR A 65 5.28 0.26 -12.71
C THR A 65 5.85 1.05 -11.52
N SER A 66 5.34 0.83 -10.30
CA SER A 66 5.67 1.60 -9.09
C SER A 66 5.48 3.12 -9.21
N LEU A 67 4.76 3.59 -10.25
CA LEU A 67 4.65 5.02 -10.59
C LEU A 67 3.94 5.83 -9.51
N GLY A 68 3.03 5.22 -8.75
CA GLY A 68 2.35 5.87 -7.64
C GLY A 68 3.30 6.38 -6.55
N GLN A 69 4.38 5.64 -6.28
CA GLN A 69 5.39 6.04 -5.30
C GLN A 69 6.26 7.17 -5.85
N ARG A 70 6.70 7.03 -7.11
CA ARG A 70 7.46 8.05 -7.83
C ARG A 70 6.70 9.36 -7.87
N HIS A 71 5.50 9.35 -8.45
CA HIS A 71 4.67 10.53 -8.68
C HIS A 71 4.34 11.28 -7.38
N GLY A 72 4.17 10.56 -6.25
CA GLY A 72 3.86 11.17 -4.96
C GLY A 72 4.95 12.10 -4.39
N VAL A 73 6.21 11.95 -4.80
CA VAL A 73 7.33 12.77 -4.29
C VAL A 73 7.84 13.80 -5.30
N LEU A 74 7.60 13.60 -6.61
CA LEU A 74 8.11 14.49 -7.67
C LEU A 74 7.82 15.98 -7.46
N PRO A 75 6.65 16.41 -6.94
CA PRO A 75 6.39 17.84 -6.75
C PRO A 75 7.32 18.53 -5.74
N ARG A 76 8.11 17.77 -4.97
CA ARG A 76 9.17 18.31 -4.09
C ARG A 76 10.45 18.69 -4.84
N PHE A 77 10.63 18.24 -6.07
CA PHE A 77 11.88 18.32 -6.81
C PHE A 77 11.83 19.37 -7.93
N SER A 78 12.98 19.94 -8.28
CA SER A 78 13.20 20.64 -9.53
C SER A 78 13.26 19.67 -10.73
N LYS A 79 13.27 20.18 -11.97
CA LYS A 79 13.33 19.33 -13.17
C LYS A 79 14.63 18.52 -13.23
N GLU A 80 15.73 19.11 -12.77
CA GLU A 80 17.06 18.51 -12.72
C GLU A 80 17.11 17.44 -11.62
N GLU A 81 16.53 17.73 -10.45
CA GLU A 81 16.44 16.79 -9.34
C GLU A 81 15.62 15.54 -9.69
N VAL A 82 14.57 15.67 -10.53
CA VAL A 82 13.79 14.50 -11.01
C VAL A 82 14.66 13.51 -11.78
N LYS A 83 15.57 13.98 -12.65
CA LYS A 83 16.48 13.10 -13.41
C LYS A 83 17.43 12.33 -12.48
N THR A 84 17.96 13.03 -11.48
CA THR A 84 18.82 12.42 -10.45
C THR A 84 18.03 11.45 -9.58
N PHE A 85 16.80 11.79 -9.21
CA PHE A 85 15.92 10.92 -8.42
C PHE A 85 15.63 9.61 -9.15
N ASP A 86 15.29 9.69 -10.44
CA ASP A 86 14.96 8.49 -11.23
C ASP A 86 16.13 7.53 -11.28
N SER A 87 17.30 8.02 -11.66
CA SER A 87 18.51 7.21 -11.85
C SER A 87 19.10 6.66 -10.56
N LYS A 88 19.16 7.48 -9.49
CA LYS A 88 19.87 7.14 -8.26
C LYS A 88 18.99 6.60 -7.15
N VAL A 89 17.70 6.95 -7.12
CA VAL A 89 16.81 6.60 -5.99
C VAL A 89 15.68 5.69 -6.44
N PHE A 90 14.93 6.05 -7.48
CA PHE A 90 13.73 5.31 -7.88
C PHE A 90 14.07 3.90 -8.36
N GLU A 91 15.01 3.76 -9.30
CA GLU A 91 15.40 2.44 -9.84
C GLU A 91 16.07 1.55 -8.79
N GLN A 92 16.82 2.11 -7.85
CA GLN A 92 17.56 1.34 -6.84
C GLN A 92 16.71 0.97 -5.63
N SER A 93 15.90 1.91 -5.14
CA SER A 93 15.17 1.77 -3.87
C SER A 93 13.69 1.51 -4.06
N CYS A 94 13.00 2.30 -4.89
CA CYS A 94 11.54 2.18 -5.03
C CYS A 94 11.13 0.97 -5.86
N ARG A 95 11.95 0.58 -6.84
CA ARG A 95 11.72 -0.65 -7.63
C ARG A 95 12.12 -1.94 -6.92
N SER A 96 12.71 -1.87 -5.72
CA SER A 96 12.94 -3.07 -4.90
C SER A 96 11.64 -3.80 -4.54
N CYS A 97 10.50 -3.12 -4.58
CA CYS A 97 9.17 -3.69 -4.34
C CYS A 97 8.44 -4.12 -5.64
N HIS A 98 9.12 -4.10 -6.79
CA HIS A 98 8.57 -4.52 -8.07
C HIS A 98 8.07 -5.98 -8.01
N ALA A 99 6.85 -6.21 -8.49
CA ALA A 99 6.26 -7.53 -8.56
C ALA A 99 6.14 -8.00 -10.02
N SER A 100 6.39 -9.29 -10.22
CA SER A 100 6.08 -10.00 -11.47
C SER A 100 4.99 -11.04 -11.23
N CYS A 101 4.50 -11.70 -12.29
CA CYS A 101 3.45 -12.72 -12.14
C CYS A 101 3.85 -13.82 -11.14
N GLY A 102 5.11 -14.26 -11.17
CA GLY A 102 5.64 -15.25 -10.26
C GLY A 102 5.72 -14.77 -8.80
N SER A 103 5.88 -13.46 -8.56
CA SER A 103 5.93 -12.88 -7.21
C SER A 103 4.63 -13.13 -6.41
N CYS A 104 3.49 -13.26 -7.09
CA CYS A 104 2.21 -13.52 -6.44
C CYS A 104 1.72 -14.96 -6.63
N HIS A 105 2.13 -15.62 -7.73
CA HIS A 105 1.56 -16.90 -8.12
C HIS A 105 2.46 -18.11 -7.87
N VAL A 106 3.76 -17.94 -7.61
CA VAL A 106 4.71 -19.07 -7.49
C VAL A 106 5.65 -18.92 -6.30
N LYS A 107 6.32 -17.78 -6.20
CA LYS A 107 7.38 -17.52 -5.22
C LYS A 107 7.13 -16.17 -4.57
N SER A 108 7.17 -16.12 -3.24
CA SER A 108 7.08 -14.84 -2.54
C SER A 108 8.18 -13.88 -3.03
N PRO A 109 7.87 -12.58 -3.20
CA PRO A 109 8.85 -11.63 -3.69
C PRO A 109 10.03 -11.53 -2.72
N ALA A 110 11.15 -11.00 -3.18
CA ALA A 110 12.26 -10.67 -2.29
C ALA A 110 12.13 -9.19 -1.90
N VAL A 111 12.14 -8.89 -0.60
CA VAL A 111 12.00 -7.54 -0.05
C VAL A 111 13.18 -7.37 0.88
N SER A 112 14.06 -6.42 0.55
CA SER A 112 15.35 -6.25 1.23
C SER A 112 16.20 -7.54 1.26
N GLY A 113 16.18 -8.32 0.18
CA GLY A 113 16.95 -9.56 0.05
C GLY A 113 16.36 -10.80 0.74
N ILE A 114 15.32 -10.63 1.56
CA ILE A 114 14.64 -11.74 2.24
C ILE A 114 13.47 -12.22 1.37
N SER A 115 13.23 -13.53 1.30
CA SER A 115 12.07 -14.13 0.61
C SER A 115 11.66 -15.41 1.36
N LEU A 116 10.36 -15.68 1.45
CA LEU A 116 9.83 -16.94 1.98
C LEU A 116 10.05 -18.14 1.03
N GLY A 117 10.64 -17.90 -0.15
CA GLY A 117 10.83 -18.93 -1.15
C GLY A 117 9.53 -19.26 -1.90
N LEU A 118 9.44 -20.50 -2.36
CA LEU A 118 8.28 -21.00 -3.10
C LEU A 118 7.06 -21.09 -2.18
N ILE A 119 5.90 -20.60 -2.65
CA ILE A 119 4.70 -20.48 -1.82
C ILE A 119 4.12 -21.87 -1.50
N GLN A 120 4.08 -22.73 -2.53
CA GLN A 120 3.65 -24.13 -2.47
C GLN A 120 4.43 -24.95 -3.52
N GLY A 121 5.76 -24.97 -3.41
CA GLY A 121 6.61 -25.52 -4.48
C GLY A 121 6.44 -24.75 -5.79
N HIS A 122 6.61 -25.42 -6.93
CA HIS A 122 6.42 -24.81 -8.27
C HIS A 122 4.95 -24.73 -8.71
N LYS A 123 4.00 -25.02 -7.81
CA LYS A 123 2.57 -24.95 -8.13
C LYS A 123 2.16 -23.49 -8.33
N PHE A 124 1.48 -23.22 -9.44
CA PHE A 124 0.89 -21.91 -9.67
C PHE A 124 -0.38 -21.77 -8.83
N ILE A 125 -0.36 -20.83 -7.89
CA ILE A 125 -1.48 -20.57 -6.99
C ILE A 125 -2.29 -19.36 -7.44
N LYS A 126 -3.61 -19.42 -7.26
CA LYS A 126 -4.49 -18.30 -7.60
C LYS A 126 -4.41 -17.16 -6.57
N LYS A 127 -4.34 -17.49 -5.28
CA LYS A 127 -4.24 -16.53 -4.18
C LYS A 127 -3.60 -17.15 -2.94
N ASN A 128 -2.77 -16.37 -2.24
CA ASN A 128 -2.30 -16.63 -0.88
C ASN A 128 -1.79 -15.31 -0.29
N GLU A 129 -2.71 -14.52 0.24
CA GLU A 129 -2.50 -13.12 0.64
C GLU A 129 -1.48 -13.01 1.79
N GLY A 130 -1.48 -13.99 2.71
CA GLY A 130 -0.53 -14.04 3.82
C GLY A 130 0.93 -14.30 3.40
N LYS A 131 1.15 -15.00 2.27
CA LYS A 131 2.51 -15.25 1.74
C LYS A 131 2.91 -14.32 0.59
N THR A 132 1.98 -13.51 0.06
CA THR A 132 2.22 -12.62 -1.09
C THR A 132 2.03 -11.16 -0.69
N CYS A 133 0.79 -10.72 -0.46
CA CYS A 133 0.45 -9.34 -0.09
C CYS A 133 1.16 -8.91 1.19
N ALA A 134 1.13 -9.75 2.22
CA ALA A 134 1.77 -9.48 3.51
C ALA A 134 3.29 -9.32 3.40
N PHE A 135 3.93 -9.77 2.32
CA PHE A 135 5.38 -9.65 2.22
C PHE A 135 5.80 -8.21 1.88
N CYS A 136 5.10 -7.57 0.93
CA CYS A 136 5.35 -6.16 0.59
C CYS A 136 4.55 -5.19 1.47
N HIS A 137 3.33 -5.57 1.86
CA HIS A 137 2.43 -4.76 2.69
C HIS A 137 2.53 -5.09 4.19
N GLY A 138 3.37 -6.04 4.60
CA GLY A 138 3.59 -6.47 5.99
C GLY A 138 4.26 -5.44 6.86
N GLY A 139 5.05 -4.53 6.27
CA GLY A 139 5.66 -3.46 7.05
C GLY A 139 4.64 -2.46 7.62
N ARG A 140 3.39 -2.45 7.12
CA ARG A 140 2.36 -1.46 7.49
C ARG A 140 0.95 -2.06 7.54
N VAL A 141 0.39 -2.39 6.38
CA VAL A 141 -1.05 -2.62 6.21
C VAL A 141 -1.49 -3.97 6.76
N TYR A 142 -0.72 -5.04 6.51
CA TYR A 142 -1.16 -6.39 6.90
C TYR A 142 -1.25 -6.55 8.43
N PRO A 143 -0.24 -6.16 9.25
CA PRO A 143 -0.36 -6.25 10.71
C PRO A 143 -1.42 -5.32 11.31
N GLU A 144 -1.68 -4.16 10.68
CA GLU A 144 -2.80 -3.29 11.09
C GLU A 144 -4.14 -4.01 10.86
N TYR A 145 -4.31 -4.64 9.70
CA TYR A 145 -5.53 -5.36 9.33
C TYR A 145 -5.79 -6.59 10.20
N THR A 146 -4.75 -7.39 10.48
CA THR A 146 -4.84 -8.57 11.36
C THR A 146 -4.83 -8.20 12.85
N GLY A 147 -4.48 -6.96 13.20
CA GLY A 147 -4.37 -6.48 14.57
C GLY A 147 -3.08 -6.86 15.30
N GLU A 148 -2.13 -7.50 14.61
CA GLU A 148 -0.76 -7.73 15.10
C GLU A 148 -0.02 -6.42 15.41
N TYR A 149 -0.47 -5.30 14.84
CA TYR A 149 0.01 -3.97 15.17
C TYR A 149 -1.10 -3.08 15.73
N GLY A 150 -0.82 -2.38 16.83
CA GLY A 150 -1.76 -1.44 17.45
C GLY A 150 -2.93 -2.09 18.20
N GLY A 151 -3.00 -3.42 18.24
CA GLY A 151 -3.95 -4.20 19.05
C GLY A 151 -5.41 -4.11 18.61
N SER A 152 -5.70 -3.50 17.45
CA SER A 152 -7.07 -3.30 16.96
C SER A 152 -7.28 -3.99 15.61
N THR A 153 -7.61 -5.28 15.64
CA THR A 153 -7.93 -6.07 14.45
C THR A 153 -9.14 -5.49 13.70
N ASP A 154 -9.06 -5.38 12.37
CA ASP A 154 -10.17 -4.91 11.55
C ASP A 154 -11.40 -5.83 11.66
N ILE A 155 -12.60 -5.27 11.76
CA ILE A 155 -13.86 -6.02 11.85
C ILE A 155 -14.12 -6.89 10.62
N HIS A 156 -13.66 -6.47 9.44
CA HIS A 156 -13.79 -7.26 8.22
C HIS A 156 -12.89 -8.49 8.26
N TYR A 157 -11.65 -8.33 8.73
CA TYR A 157 -10.74 -9.46 8.97
C TYR A 157 -11.32 -10.43 10.01
N GLN A 158 -11.85 -9.92 11.12
CA GLN A 158 -12.51 -10.76 12.14
C GLN A 158 -13.70 -11.55 11.59
N LYS A 159 -14.33 -11.05 10.52
CA LYS A 159 -15.43 -11.73 9.82
C LYS A 159 -14.96 -12.63 8.67
N GLY A 160 -13.66 -12.87 8.56
CA GLY A 160 -13.07 -13.78 7.57
C GLY A 160 -12.76 -13.14 6.21
N MET A 161 -12.87 -11.81 6.07
CA MET A 161 -12.51 -11.14 4.82
C MET A 161 -10.99 -10.94 4.72
N MET A 162 -10.43 -11.35 3.59
CA MET A 162 -9.04 -11.15 3.19
C MET A 162 -8.91 -10.02 2.18
N CYS A 163 -7.67 -9.68 1.81
CA CYS A 163 -7.36 -8.52 0.98
C CYS A 163 -8.19 -8.46 -0.31
N VAL A 164 -8.35 -9.60 -0.99
CA VAL A 164 -9.04 -9.67 -2.30
C VAL A 164 -10.56 -9.63 -2.23
N ASP A 165 -11.13 -9.74 -1.03
CA ASP A 165 -12.56 -9.57 -0.84
C ASP A 165 -12.97 -8.10 -1.04
N CYS A 166 -12.06 -7.18 -0.69
CA CYS A 166 -12.19 -5.76 -0.99
C CYS A 166 -11.47 -5.38 -2.28
N HIS A 167 -10.19 -5.76 -2.43
CA HIS A 167 -9.35 -5.41 -3.58
C HIS A 167 -9.53 -6.39 -4.74
N LYS A 168 -10.19 -5.98 -5.82
CA LYS A 168 -10.53 -6.90 -6.92
C LYS A 168 -9.35 -7.10 -7.88
N LYS A 169 -9.41 -8.18 -8.67
CA LYS A 169 -8.29 -8.62 -9.55
C LYS A 169 -7.81 -7.52 -10.50
N GLU A 170 -8.70 -6.64 -10.95
CA GLU A 170 -8.42 -5.51 -11.83
C GLU A 170 -7.47 -4.48 -11.18
N GLU A 171 -7.51 -4.31 -9.86
CA GLU A 171 -6.58 -3.41 -9.16
C GLU A 171 -5.14 -3.94 -9.11
N MET A 172 -4.99 -5.26 -9.16
CA MET A 172 -3.68 -5.92 -9.16
C MET A 172 -3.16 -6.10 -10.59
N HIS A 173 -3.97 -6.71 -11.46
CA HIS A 173 -3.62 -7.02 -12.85
C HIS A 173 -3.73 -5.81 -13.79
N GLY A 174 -4.40 -4.73 -13.39
CA GLY A 174 -4.69 -3.58 -14.23
C GLY A 174 -5.91 -3.77 -15.12
N ASP A 175 -6.53 -2.65 -15.47
CA ASP A 175 -7.66 -2.54 -16.39
C ASP A 175 -7.24 -2.23 -17.84
N GLY A 176 -5.94 -2.01 -18.07
CA GLY A 176 -5.38 -1.62 -19.37
C GLY A 176 -5.04 -0.12 -19.47
N THR A 177 -5.40 0.67 -18.46
CA THR A 177 -5.03 2.08 -18.31
C THR A 177 -3.76 2.21 -17.48
N ARG A 178 -2.87 3.11 -17.91
CA ARG A 178 -1.66 3.45 -17.13
C ARG A 178 -1.98 4.63 -16.21
N TYR A 179 -2.00 4.38 -14.92
CA TYR A 179 -2.23 5.42 -13.90
C TYR A 179 -0.92 5.92 -13.31
N LEU A 180 -0.87 7.22 -12.95
CA LEU A 180 0.28 7.80 -12.24
C LEU A 180 0.12 7.73 -10.72
N THR A 181 -1.11 7.64 -10.23
CA THR A 181 -1.43 7.50 -8.82
C THR A 181 -2.58 6.52 -8.63
N LYS A 182 -2.61 5.85 -7.49
CA LYS A 182 -3.78 5.03 -7.11
C LYS A 182 -5.04 5.86 -7.03
N GLN A 183 -4.95 7.18 -6.82
CA GLN A 183 -6.13 8.02 -6.67
C GLN A 183 -7.00 8.08 -7.93
N ASP A 184 -6.40 7.87 -9.11
CA ASP A 184 -7.08 7.91 -10.39
C ASP A 184 -7.77 6.58 -10.75
N VAL A 185 -7.48 5.51 -10.00
CA VAL A 185 -8.07 4.18 -10.23
C VAL A 185 -9.52 4.19 -9.74
N LYS A 186 -10.46 4.04 -10.67
CA LYS A 186 -11.91 4.16 -10.41
C LYS A 186 -12.46 3.06 -9.50
N ASP A 187 -12.00 1.83 -9.71
CA ASP A 187 -12.54 0.61 -9.09
C ASP A 187 -11.97 0.31 -7.70
N ARG A 188 -11.36 1.31 -7.06
CA ARG A 188 -10.82 1.17 -5.72
C ARG A 188 -11.90 0.80 -4.70
N PRO A 189 -11.55 0.06 -3.63
CA PRO A 189 -12.51 -0.29 -2.61
C PRO A 189 -12.95 0.97 -1.89
N LYS A 190 -14.26 1.10 -1.75
CA LYS A 190 -14.91 2.15 -0.98
C LYS A 190 -15.87 1.48 -0.01
N CYS A 191 -16.00 2.07 1.17
CA CYS A 191 -16.95 1.58 2.17
C CYS A 191 -18.37 1.46 1.57
N THR A 192 -18.75 2.41 0.72
CA THR A 192 -20.05 2.47 0.04
C THR A 192 -20.29 1.40 -1.01
N ASN A 193 -19.27 0.64 -1.43
CA ASN A 193 -19.47 -0.51 -2.33
C ASN A 193 -20.31 -1.60 -1.65
N CYS A 194 -20.15 -1.76 -0.33
CA CYS A 194 -20.91 -2.71 0.50
C CYS A 194 -21.91 -2.01 1.42
N HIS A 195 -21.57 -0.83 1.96
CA HIS A 195 -22.39 -0.05 2.88
C HIS A 195 -23.18 1.04 2.15
N LYS A 196 -24.12 0.65 1.27
CA LYS A 196 -24.88 1.58 0.41
C LYS A 196 -25.86 2.48 1.17
N ALA A 197 -26.48 1.94 2.20
CA ALA A 197 -27.43 2.65 3.05
C ALA A 197 -27.01 2.49 4.50
N ILE A 198 -26.89 3.62 5.19
CA ILE A 198 -26.59 3.66 6.62
C ILE A 198 -27.90 3.41 7.36
N LYS A 199 -28.38 2.18 7.31
CA LYS A 199 -29.59 1.75 8.00
C LYS A 199 -29.24 1.46 9.45
N SER A 200 -29.69 2.32 10.35
CA SER A 200 -29.56 2.11 11.79
C SER A 200 -30.82 2.61 12.47
N ASP A 201 -31.40 1.77 13.33
CA ASP A 201 -32.57 2.12 14.14
C ASP A 201 -32.20 3.13 15.25
N THR A 202 -30.91 3.29 15.52
CA THR A 202 -30.40 4.24 16.52
C THR A 202 -30.40 5.67 15.94
N LEU A 203 -31.26 6.54 16.49
CA LEU A 203 -31.37 7.95 16.09
C LEU A 203 -30.01 8.68 16.10
N ARG A 204 -29.22 8.50 17.17
CA ARG A 204 -27.88 9.10 17.30
C ARG A 204 -26.96 8.70 16.13
N THR A 205 -27.04 7.46 15.67
CA THR A 205 -26.25 6.98 14.53
C THR A 205 -26.69 7.66 13.24
N ARG A 206 -27.99 7.82 13.00
CA ARG A 206 -28.49 8.54 11.81
C ARG A 206 -28.04 10.00 11.80
N LEU A 207 -28.30 10.72 12.90
CA LEU A 207 -27.90 12.12 13.07
C LEU A 207 -26.39 12.33 12.88
N ALA A 208 -25.56 11.45 13.45
CA ALA A 208 -24.12 11.54 13.31
C ALA A 208 -23.68 11.39 11.85
N HIS A 209 -24.25 10.45 11.09
CA HIS A 209 -23.90 10.29 9.68
C HIS A 209 -24.39 11.45 8.82
N ASP A 210 -25.60 11.95 9.07
CA ASP A 210 -26.16 13.09 8.33
C ASP A 210 -25.36 14.37 8.57
N ALA A 211 -24.98 14.64 9.83
CA ALA A 211 -24.20 15.82 10.20
C ALA A 211 -22.78 15.84 9.60
N HIS A 212 -22.15 14.66 9.47
CA HIS A 212 -20.75 14.50 9.04
C HIS A 212 -20.57 14.09 7.59
N LYS A 213 -21.66 13.77 6.86
CA LYS A 213 -21.62 13.40 5.45
C LYS A 213 -20.85 14.44 4.63
N GLY A 214 -19.80 14.00 3.94
CA GLY A 214 -18.93 14.87 3.12
C GLY A 214 -17.99 15.78 3.91
N LYS A 215 -18.02 15.74 5.25
CA LYS A 215 -17.15 16.53 6.14
C LYS A 215 -16.14 15.66 6.89
N VAL A 216 -16.46 14.38 7.12
CA VAL A 216 -15.57 13.42 7.76
C VAL A 216 -15.58 12.12 6.96
N SER A 217 -14.40 11.59 6.66
CA SER A 217 -14.28 10.31 5.97
C SER A 217 -14.74 9.15 6.87
N CYS A 218 -15.18 8.04 6.27
CA CYS A 218 -15.51 6.84 7.04
C CYS A 218 -14.34 6.40 7.95
N TYR A 219 -13.10 6.57 7.49
CA TYR A 219 -11.91 6.24 8.26
C TYR A 219 -11.74 7.13 9.50
N GLY A 220 -12.02 8.44 9.38
CA GLY A 220 -11.95 9.37 10.52
C GLY A 220 -12.83 8.94 11.70
N CYS A 221 -13.99 8.34 11.42
CA CYS A 221 -14.88 7.84 12.46
C CYS A 221 -14.63 6.37 12.83
N HIS A 222 -14.42 5.50 11.85
CA HIS A 222 -14.45 4.05 12.03
C HIS A 222 -13.08 3.36 12.17
N ALA A 223 -11.95 4.00 11.85
CA ALA A 223 -10.64 3.38 12.05
C ALA A 223 -10.27 3.34 13.55
N ALA A 224 -10.19 2.19 14.18
CA ALA A 224 -9.87 2.07 15.60
C ALA A 224 -8.37 1.85 15.83
N GLY A 225 -7.91 2.07 17.06
CA GLY A 225 -6.53 1.78 17.46
C GLY A 225 -5.48 2.65 16.76
N GLN A 226 -4.25 2.53 17.23
CA GLN A 226 -3.12 3.22 16.63
C GLN A 226 -2.60 2.43 15.42
N TYR A 227 -2.20 3.13 14.36
CA TYR A 227 -1.58 2.53 13.19
C TYR A 227 -0.14 3.02 13.03
N ARG A 228 0.63 2.39 12.15
CA ARG A 228 2.08 2.58 12.08
C ARG A 228 2.43 3.90 11.40
N ASN A 229 3.04 4.83 12.11
CA ASN A 229 3.53 6.10 11.56
C ASN A 229 5.06 6.05 11.44
N CYS A 230 5.58 6.49 10.31
CA CYS A 230 7.02 6.44 10.02
C CYS A 230 7.62 7.82 10.29
N TYR A 231 8.64 7.94 11.14
CA TYR A 231 9.22 9.23 11.55
C TYR A 231 10.63 9.46 11.01
N THR A 232 11.48 8.42 10.93
CA THR A 232 12.89 8.57 10.51
C THR A 232 13.35 7.55 9.47
N CYS A 233 12.43 6.84 8.80
CA CYS A 233 12.80 5.73 7.91
C CYS A 233 13.71 6.10 6.72
N HIS A 234 13.85 7.38 6.37
CA HIS A 234 14.71 7.86 5.28
C HIS A 234 15.98 8.59 5.75
N LYS A 235 16.28 8.56 7.05
CA LYS A 235 17.43 9.23 7.68
C LYS A 235 18.44 8.18 8.18
N GLY A 236 19.19 7.56 7.28
CA GLY A 236 20.19 6.54 7.66
C GLY A 236 19.61 5.33 8.42
N GLU A 237 20.48 4.62 9.15
CA GLU A 237 20.22 3.27 9.71
C GLU A 237 19.12 3.19 10.77
N ALA A 238 18.71 4.31 11.38
CA ALA A 238 17.69 4.33 12.44
C ALA A 238 16.26 4.46 11.87
N LYS A 239 15.62 3.32 11.60
CA LYS A 239 14.21 3.24 11.16
C LYS A 239 13.25 3.23 12.35
N GLU A 240 12.79 4.39 12.81
CA GLU A 240 11.79 4.46 13.87
C GLU A 240 10.37 4.54 13.29
N ALA A 241 9.54 3.55 13.63
CA ALA A 241 8.12 3.52 13.35
C ALA A 241 7.35 3.48 14.68
N LYS A 242 6.45 4.45 14.89
CA LYS A 242 5.69 4.60 16.13
C LYS A 242 4.21 4.34 15.89
N PRO A 243 3.51 3.72 16.85
CA PRO A 243 2.06 3.64 16.79
C PRO A 243 1.50 5.05 17.01
N GLY A 244 0.50 5.43 16.22
CA GLY A 244 -0.21 6.68 16.39
C GLY A 244 -1.54 6.70 15.65
N PHE A 245 -2.48 7.49 16.15
CA PHE A 245 -3.70 7.85 15.44
C PHE A 245 -3.65 9.35 15.19
N ILE A 246 -3.93 9.78 13.96
CA ILE A 246 -3.80 11.18 13.57
C ILE A 246 -5.01 11.59 12.75
N LEU A 247 -5.71 12.63 13.18
CA LEU A 247 -6.81 13.25 12.46
C LEU A 247 -6.42 14.64 11.97
N GLY A 248 -6.90 15.02 10.79
CA GLY A 248 -6.72 16.36 10.25
C GLY A 248 -7.45 16.53 8.92
N LYS A 249 -7.31 17.71 8.31
CA LYS A 249 -7.87 17.95 6.98
C LYS A 249 -7.19 17.04 5.96
N ASN A 250 -8.00 16.47 5.08
CA ASN A 250 -7.54 15.65 3.99
C ASN A 250 -6.77 16.53 2.98
N PRO A 251 -5.46 16.30 2.73
CA PRO A 251 -4.68 17.11 1.81
C PRO A 251 -5.16 17.02 0.34
N ARG A 252 -5.91 15.98 -0.01
CA ARG A 252 -6.49 15.78 -1.35
C ARG A 252 -7.95 16.22 -1.44
N ASN A 253 -8.62 16.41 -0.31
CA ASN A 253 -10.00 16.90 -0.23
C ASN A 253 -10.16 17.83 1.00
N PRO A 254 -9.77 19.10 0.92
CA PRO A 254 -9.68 19.99 2.09
C PRO A 254 -10.99 20.23 2.86
N LYS A 255 -12.14 19.86 2.27
CA LYS A 255 -13.46 19.94 2.90
C LYS A 255 -13.73 18.80 3.90
N GLU A 256 -12.88 17.77 3.91
CA GLU A 256 -13.05 16.56 4.69
C GLU A 256 -11.95 16.40 5.75
N VAL A 257 -12.31 15.94 6.94
CA VAL A 257 -11.39 15.42 7.96
C VAL A 257 -11.24 13.91 7.79
N THR A 258 -10.01 13.42 7.87
CA THR A 258 -9.71 11.98 7.73
C THR A 258 -8.55 11.56 8.62
N THR A 259 -8.33 10.26 8.74
CA THR A 259 -7.08 9.70 9.25
C THR A 259 -5.90 10.08 8.35
N LEU A 260 -4.82 10.52 8.96
CA LEU A 260 -3.58 10.92 8.29
C LEU A 260 -2.42 10.01 8.69
N ARG A 261 -1.54 9.70 7.75
CA ARG A 261 -0.30 8.97 8.03
C ARG A 261 0.89 9.86 7.75
N LEU A 262 1.83 9.86 8.68
CA LEU A 262 3.11 10.53 8.49
C LEU A 262 3.96 9.76 7.46
N ILE A 263 4.37 10.46 6.41
CA ILE A 263 5.42 10.06 5.47
C ILE A 263 6.69 10.84 5.83
N PRO A 264 7.79 10.17 6.25
CA PRO A 264 8.95 10.79 6.87
C PRO A 264 9.92 11.41 5.85
N THR A 265 9.40 12.02 4.80
CA THR A 265 10.23 12.78 3.86
C THR A 265 10.60 14.11 4.51
N VAL A 266 11.78 14.19 5.11
CA VAL A 266 12.39 15.41 5.64
C VAL A 266 13.36 16.00 4.62
N ARG A 267 13.84 17.24 4.81
CA ARG A 267 14.65 17.95 3.82
C ARG A 267 15.91 17.18 3.40
N ASP A 268 16.52 16.46 4.31
CA ASP A 268 17.76 15.71 4.08
C ASP A 268 17.57 14.27 3.55
N THR A 269 16.31 13.82 3.38
CA THR A 269 15.97 12.45 2.94
C THR A 269 16.74 12.00 1.69
N PHE A 270 16.97 12.90 0.72
CA PHE A 270 17.63 12.56 -0.54
C PHE A 270 18.98 13.27 -0.74
N VAL A 271 19.55 13.87 0.31
CA VAL A 271 20.83 14.60 0.22
C VAL A 271 21.98 13.67 -0.18
N HIS A 272 21.97 12.40 0.27
CA HIS A 272 22.95 11.39 -0.14
C HIS A 272 22.95 11.13 -1.66
N ALA A 273 21.84 11.39 -2.34
CA ALA A 273 21.72 11.27 -3.80
C ALA A 273 22.01 12.60 -4.53
N GLY A 274 22.35 13.67 -3.81
CA GLY A 274 22.56 15.01 -4.34
C GLY A 274 21.26 15.81 -4.59
N ILE A 275 20.15 15.44 -3.94
CA ILE A 275 18.84 16.06 -4.12
C ILE A 275 18.49 16.87 -2.87
N LYS A 276 18.23 18.18 -3.05
CA LYS A 276 17.90 19.15 -2.00
C LYS A 276 16.40 19.26 -1.74
N GLN A 277 15.57 18.84 -2.71
CA GLN A 277 14.13 19.01 -2.71
C GLN A 277 13.76 20.49 -2.78
N GLU A 278 14.09 21.14 -3.90
CA GLU A 278 13.94 22.59 -4.08
C GLU A 278 12.53 23.11 -3.73
N HIS A 279 11.52 22.26 -3.92
CA HIS A 279 10.11 22.57 -3.67
C HIS A 279 9.53 21.79 -2.49
N PHE A 280 10.34 21.50 -1.47
CA PHE A 280 9.95 20.68 -0.31
C PHE A 280 8.61 21.09 0.32
N ASP A 281 8.33 22.39 0.44
CA ASP A 281 7.10 22.86 1.08
C ASP A 281 5.84 22.75 0.21
N ARG A 282 5.94 22.32 -1.07
CA ARG A 282 4.76 22.12 -1.93
C ARG A 282 3.88 20.96 -1.49
N LEU A 283 4.44 19.99 -0.78
CA LEU A 283 3.72 18.81 -0.32
C LEU A 283 3.77 18.68 1.20
N PRO A 284 2.69 18.21 1.85
CA PRO A 284 2.73 17.88 3.26
C PRO A 284 3.46 16.55 3.51
N ASN A 285 3.79 16.30 4.76
CA ASN A 285 4.25 15.01 5.28
C ASN A 285 3.10 14.10 5.68
N TYR A 286 1.98 14.68 6.12
CA TYR A 286 0.81 13.92 6.53
C TYR A 286 -0.13 13.75 5.33
N TRP A 287 -0.45 12.49 5.01
CA TRP A 287 -1.31 12.15 3.88
C TRP A 287 -2.54 11.36 4.32
N ASP A 288 -3.66 11.55 3.64
CA ASP A 288 -4.87 10.75 3.84
C ASP A 288 -4.52 9.25 3.76
N THR A 289 -4.88 8.52 4.81
CA THR A 289 -4.60 7.08 4.92
C THR A 289 -5.90 6.32 5.09
N PRO A 290 -6.21 5.33 4.22
CA PRO A 290 -7.21 4.33 4.53
C PRO A 290 -6.62 3.40 5.59
N ALA A 291 -6.78 3.75 6.87
CA ALA A 291 -6.32 2.91 7.97
C ALA A 291 -7.12 1.59 7.97
N HIS A 292 -6.42 0.46 7.94
CA HIS A 292 -7.01 -0.88 7.86
C HIS A 292 -7.30 -1.42 9.27
N THR A 293 -7.99 -0.63 10.08
CA THR A 293 -8.28 -0.96 11.49
C THR A 293 -9.75 -0.72 11.81
N ILE A 294 -10.63 -0.93 10.83
CA ILE A 294 -12.03 -0.53 10.89
C ILE A 294 -12.78 -1.27 11.99
N LYS A 295 -13.58 -0.53 12.76
CA LYS A 295 -14.54 -1.06 13.73
C LYS A 295 -15.89 -0.36 13.60
N LYS A 296 -16.95 -1.10 13.90
CA LYS A 296 -18.30 -0.51 14.03
C LYS A 296 -18.39 0.47 15.20
N ARG A 297 -17.74 0.14 16.32
CA ARG A 297 -17.69 0.98 17.53
C ARG A 297 -16.24 1.36 17.85
N THR A 298 -15.96 2.65 17.86
CA THR A 298 -14.72 3.33 18.25
C THR A 298 -15.00 4.36 19.34
N ASP A 299 -13.98 4.91 19.99
CA ASP A 299 -14.13 6.03 20.94
C ASP A 299 -14.98 7.17 20.34
N ARG A 300 -14.69 7.56 19.09
CA ARG A 300 -15.39 8.66 18.38
C ARG A 300 -16.84 8.33 18.02
N THR A 301 -17.17 7.05 17.81
CA THR A 301 -18.58 6.66 17.60
C THR A 301 -19.38 6.58 18.91
N ARG A 302 -18.69 6.46 20.06
CA ARG A 302 -19.31 6.31 21.38
C ARG A 302 -19.55 7.66 22.05
N SER A 303 -18.62 8.60 21.91
CA SER A 303 -18.76 9.96 22.41
C SER A 303 -18.35 10.99 21.36
N CYS A 304 -19.16 12.05 21.24
CA CYS A 304 -18.85 13.18 20.39
C CYS A 304 -17.73 14.06 20.99
N ASP A 305 -17.58 14.04 22.33
CA ASP A 305 -16.59 14.85 23.06
C ASP A 305 -15.16 14.53 22.66
N ILE A 306 -14.88 13.27 22.28
CA ILE A 306 -13.57 12.84 21.79
C ILE A 306 -13.06 13.75 20.67
N CYS A 307 -13.95 14.20 19.78
CA CYS A 307 -13.59 15.10 18.68
C CYS A 307 -13.91 16.56 19.00
N HIS A 308 -15.09 16.85 19.53
CA HIS A 308 -15.61 18.21 19.62
C HIS A 308 -15.15 18.97 20.87
N THR A 309 -14.71 18.26 21.91
CA THR A 309 -14.29 18.81 23.21
C THR A 309 -12.81 18.52 23.46
N GLU A 310 -12.43 17.24 23.55
CA GLU A 310 -11.06 16.79 23.81
C GLU A 310 -10.13 17.03 22.61
N ARG A 311 -10.68 17.03 21.39
CA ARG A 311 -9.93 17.10 20.13
C ARG A 311 -8.83 16.04 20.07
N LYS A 312 -9.11 14.86 20.61
CA LYS A 312 -8.18 13.73 20.71
C LYS A 312 -7.68 13.36 19.31
N ASP A 313 -6.38 13.11 19.22
CA ASP A 313 -5.66 12.69 18.00
C ASP A 313 -5.65 13.72 16.84
N PHE A 314 -6.24 14.91 16.99
CA PHE A 314 -6.14 15.95 15.96
C PHE A 314 -4.73 16.54 15.87
N LEU A 315 -4.27 16.81 14.65
CA LEU A 315 -3.03 17.57 14.44
C LEU A 315 -3.14 18.96 15.08
N THR A 316 -2.12 19.31 15.86
CA THR A 316 -1.92 20.64 16.44
C THR A 316 -0.56 21.16 16.03
N ARG A 317 -0.30 22.45 16.24
CA ARG A 317 1.03 23.03 15.97
C ARG A 317 2.14 22.30 16.73
N GLY A 318 1.87 21.85 17.95
CA GLY A 318 2.84 21.13 18.79
C GLY A 318 3.10 19.69 18.37
N THR A 319 2.19 19.05 17.62
CA THR A 319 2.34 17.67 17.15
C THR A 319 2.85 17.56 15.71
N LEU A 320 3.02 18.69 15.02
CA LEU A 320 3.65 18.72 13.70
C LEU A 320 5.13 18.31 13.80
N LEU A 321 5.61 17.63 12.75
CA LEU A 321 7.02 17.30 12.61
C LEU A 321 7.88 18.58 12.60
N LYS A 322 8.85 18.68 13.52
CA LYS A 322 9.71 19.86 13.73
C LYS A 322 10.39 20.35 12.43
N ASP A 323 10.96 19.41 11.66
CA ASP A 323 11.62 19.68 10.37
C ASP A 323 10.74 19.30 9.17
N GLY A 324 9.42 19.29 9.38
CA GLY A 324 8.43 18.96 8.37
C GLY A 324 8.15 20.13 7.41
N SER A 325 7.41 19.81 6.35
CA SER A 325 6.91 20.78 5.38
C SER A 325 5.98 21.80 6.03
N ARG A 326 6.12 23.08 5.61
CA ARG A 326 5.19 24.15 6.01
C ARG A 326 3.75 23.87 5.59
N ALA A 327 3.54 23.08 4.53
CA ALA A 327 2.19 22.66 4.10
C ALA A 327 1.42 21.88 5.18
N ASN A 328 2.12 21.28 6.16
CA ASN A 328 1.48 20.57 7.26
C ASN A 328 0.57 21.48 8.11
N GLN A 329 0.86 22.77 8.19
CA GLN A 329 0.04 23.73 8.94
C GLN A 329 -1.38 23.82 8.38
N GLY A 330 -1.54 23.69 7.05
CA GLY A 330 -2.84 23.69 6.39
C GLY A 330 -3.71 22.48 6.70
N LEU A 331 -3.14 21.43 7.28
CA LEU A 331 -3.84 20.19 7.63
C LEU A 331 -4.46 20.21 9.04
N ILE A 332 -4.12 21.22 9.85
CA ILE A 332 -4.70 21.40 11.17
C ILE A 332 -6.20 21.68 11.01
N HIS A 333 -7.01 20.92 11.76
CA HIS A 333 -8.45 21.11 11.84
C HIS A 333 -8.85 21.26 13.31
N VAL A 334 -9.68 22.26 13.59
CA VAL A 334 -10.29 22.44 14.91
C VAL A 334 -11.79 22.20 14.75
N PRO A 335 -12.31 21.06 15.23
CA PRO A 335 -13.75 20.81 15.21
C PRO A 335 -14.51 21.89 15.97
N LYS A 336 -15.69 22.26 15.47
CA LYS A 336 -16.59 23.18 16.18
C LYS A 336 -17.12 22.49 17.44
N PRO A 337 -17.20 23.18 18.60
CA PRO A 337 -17.90 22.64 19.76
C PRO A 337 -19.36 22.30 19.41
N ILE A 338 -19.91 21.30 20.09
CA ILE A 338 -21.35 21.01 20.02
C ILE A 338 -22.03 21.97 21.00
N THR A 339 -22.79 22.93 20.49
CA THR A 339 -23.69 23.73 21.31
C THR A 339 -24.93 22.89 21.60
N HIS A 340 -25.20 22.64 22.87
CA HIS A 340 -26.36 21.90 23.35
C HIS A 340 -27.64 22.71 23.26
#